data_AF-A0A954V0A6-F1
#
_entry.id   AF-A0A954V0A6-F1
#
_cell.length_a   1.000
_cell.length_b   1.000
_cell.length_c   1.000
_cell.angle_alpha   90.00
_cell.angle_beta   90.00
_cell.angle_gamma   90.00
#
_symmetry.space_group_name_H-M   'P 1'
#
loop_
_entity.id
_entity.type
_entity.pdbx_description
1 polymer ?
#
loop_
_entity_poly.entity_id
_entity_poly.type
_entity_poly.pdbx_seq_one_letter_code
_entity_poly.pdbx_strand_id
1 'polypeptide(L)'
;MTSRSSSDSPAAPTSNDLQQTSCDGFEQTLSRYVVGIDLGTTNCAVAYIDTTQASASAAIENFSIEQWVDLGGSARRELLPSFLYQPQAEELTSLSLGRETSPQRIAGVLARERGMQLPGRQIASCKSWLCHDGVDRRAPILPWQNEDDVEKISPVSASAELLAHMVRAWDQAHPSQPLAQQDIVITLPASFDQVARQLTIEAAAQAGLKRILPIEEPQAACYAWLARHAVNWEKQLAPGQTILVCDIGGGTTDFTLIRVRDASTNSDDGETLAAEHRVKLSLHRVAVGQHLILGGDNFDLALARLAEQKLAAQNGGGSSALSSRSWDALRQVCRAAKESLLGAEPPESSTLHLPGSGSRLIASGRQVELCRDEVNLCVVDGFFPKCALGDRPDNQQTGFQEFGLPFARDPAITKHLAAFLWAHRWDGRDEPNAA
;
A
#
# COMPACT_ATOMS: atom_id res chain seq x y z
N MET A 1 43.94 24.81 -36.16
CA MET A 1 43.23 25.83 -35.35
C MET A 1 41.78 25.40 -35.20
N THR A 2 41.47 24.87 -34.01
CA THR A 2 40.16 24.78 -33.31
C THR A 2 38.89 24.46 -34.10
N SER A 3 38.48 23.19 -34.03
CA SER A 3 37.09 22.73 -34.14
C SER A 3 36.38 22.88 -32.78
N ARG A 4 35.22 23.54 -32.74
CA ARG A 4 34.31 23.59 -31.58
C ARG A 4 33.34 22.40 -31.64
N SER A 5 33.34 21.59 -30.58
CA SER A 5 32.29 20.62 -30.25
C SER A 5 31.43 21.22 -29.14
N SER A 6 30.12 21.40 -29.38
CA SER A 6 29.14 21.75 -28.36
C SER A 6 28.35 20.50 -27.98
N SER A 7 28.64 19.97 -26.79
CA SER A 7 27.85 18.95 -26.10
C SER A 7 27.29 19.59 -24.83
N ASP A 8 26.09 20.15 -24.91
CA ASP A 8 25.32 20.52 -23.72
C ASP A 8 24.29 19.42 -23.46
N SER A 9 24.58 18.55 -22.50
CA SER A 9 23.56 17.75 -21.82
C SER A 9 22.97 18.59 -20.69
N PRO A 10 21.64 18.66 -20.51
CA PRO A 10 21.05 19.44 -19.43
C PRO A 10 21.43 18.84 -18.08
N ALA A 11 21.86 19.70 -17.17
CA ALA A 11 22.24 19.32 -15.81
C ALA A 11 21.02 18.79 -15.03
N ALA A 12 21.24 17.80 -14.17
CA ALA A 12 20.23 17.28 -13.26
C ALA A 12 19.75 18.37 -12.28
N PRO A 13 18.44 18.45 -11.98
CA PRO A 13 17.88 19.48 -11.11
C PRO A 13 18.42 19.35 -9.68
N THR A 14 18.57 20.49 -9.00
CA THR A 14 19.13 20.56 -7.65
C THR A 14 18.05 20.38 -6.59
N SER A 15 18.44 20.10 -5.34
CA SER A 15 17.50 19.89 -4.21
C SER A 15 16.59 21.09 -3.91
N ASN A 16 16.99 22.30 -4.33
CA ASN A 16 16.16 23.51 -4.21
C ASN A 16 15.07 23.58 -5.29
N ASP A 17 15.31 23.02 -6.48
CA ASP A 17 14.32 23.02 -7.58
C ASP A 17 13.12 22.11 -7.27
N LEU A 18 13.33 21.06 -6.45
CA LEU A 18 12.30 20.12 -6.03
C LEU A 18 11.39 20.64 -4.90
N GLN A 19 11.89 21.57 -4.07
CA GLN A 19 11.13 22.17 -2.96
C GLN A 19 10.16 23.27 -3.42
N GLN A 20 10.44 23.98 -4.51
CA GLN A 20 9.51 24.97 -5.08
C GLN A 20 8.38 24.32 -5.88
N THR A 21 8.61 23.16 -6.51
CA THR A 21 7.60 22.49 -7.33
C THR A 21 6.47 21.80 -6.56
N SER A 22 6.57 21.63 -5.23
CA SER A 22 5.59 20.85 -4.46
C SER A 22 4.36 21.64 -4.01
N CYS A 23 4.41 22.98 -4.04
CA CYS A 23 3.31 23.83 -3.56
C CYS A 23 2.76 24.75 -4.66
N ASP A 24 3.60 25.12 -5.64
CA ASP A 24 3.22 26.04 -6.73
C ASP A 24 2.34 25.38 -7.82
N GLY A 25 2.14 24.06 -7.76
CA GLY A 25 1.44 23.28 -8.79
C GLY A 25 -0.09 23.32 -8.73
N PHE A 26 -0.69 23.65 -7.58
CA PHE A 26 -2.12 23.95 -7.50
C PHE A 26 -2.32 25.42 -7.89
N GLU A 27 -2.58 25.67 -9.18
CA GLU A 27 -3.01 26.99 -9.63
C GLU A 27 -4.26 27.46 -8.85
N GLN A 28 -4.51 28.77 -8.81
CA GLN A 28 -5.72 29.34 -8.15
C GLN A 28 -7.04 28.75 -8.68
N THR A 29 -7.03 28.08 -9.84
CA THR A 29 -8.16 27.35 -10.41
C THR A 29 -7.88 25.85 -10.43
N LEU A 30 -8.78 25.09 -9.80
CA LEU A 30 -8.77 23.63 -9.85
C LEU A 30 -8.90 23.10 -11.28
N SER A 31 -8.24 21.98 -11.58
CA SER A 31 -8.42 21.25 -12.84
C SER A 31 -9.83 20.66 -12.97
N ARG A 32 -10.14 20.10 -14.15
CA ARG A 32 -11.45 19.47 -14.43
C ARG A 32 -11.74 18.34 -13.43
N TYR A 33 -10.73 17.53 -13.13
CA TYR A 33 -10.82 16.49 -12.12
C TYR A 33 -9.79 16.75 -11.02
N VAL A 34 -10.17 16.54 -9.76
CA VAL A 34 -9.21 16.34 -8.68
C VAL A 34 -9.15 14.84 -8.43
N VAL A 35 -7.96 14.25 -8.53
CA VAL A 35 -7.76 12.79 -8.50
C VAL A 35 -6.97 12.40 -7.25
N GLY A 36 -7.57 11.59 -6.39
CA GLY A 36 -6.92 10.95 -5.26
C GLY A 36 -6.27 9.62 -5.65
N ILE A 37 -4.99 9.44 -5.32
CA ILE A 37 -4.27 8.19 -5.50
C ILE A 37 -3.83 7.69 -4.12
N ASP A 38 -4.34 6.53 -3.73
CA ASP A 38 -3.77 5.76 -2.64
C ASP A 38 -2.69 4.81 -3.18
N LEU A 39 -1.41 5.11 -2.91
CA LEU A 39 -0.28 4.29 -3.35
C LEU A 39 0.08 3.29 -2.26
N GLY A 40 -0.75 2.28 -2.02
CA GLY A 40 -0.56 1.31 -0.94
C GLY A 40 0.58 0.29 -1.17
N THR A 41 0.96 -0.43 -0.11
CA THR A 41 2.00 -1.48 -0.17
C THR A 41 1.56 -2.70 -0.98
N THR A 42 0.28 -3.06 -0.88
CA THR A 42 -0.29 -4.27 -1.48
C THR A 42 -1.27 -3.97 -2.61
N ASN A 43 -2.05 -2.91 -2.47
CA ASN A 43 -2.98 -2.45 -3.48
C ASN A 43 -2.91 -0.92 -3.59
N CYS A 44 -3.13 -0.41 -4.79
CA CYS A 44 -3.40 0.99 -5.05
C CYS A 44 -4.88 1.19 -5.38
N ALA A 45 -5.40 2.37 -5.06
CA ALA A 45 -6.74 2.82 -5.41
C ALA A 45 -6.68 4.22 -6.03
N VAL A 46 -7.61 4.49 -6.94
CA VAL A 46 -7.77 5.81 -7.55
C VAL A 46 -9.22 6.24 -7.38
N ALA A 47 -9.42 7.47 -6.93
CA ALA A 47 -10.73 8.10 -6.84
C ALA A 47 -10.66 9.51 -7.41
N TYR A 48 -11.79 10.08 -7.83
CA TYR A 48 -11.80 11.44 -8.37
C TYR A 48 -13.10 12.18 -8.07
N ILE A 49 -13.05 13.49 -8.23
CA ILE A 49 -14.21 14.37 -8.25
C ILE A 49 -14.16 15.20 -9.53
N ASP A 50 -15.30 15.33 -10.22
CA ASP A 50 -15.50 16.30 -11.30
C ASP A 50 -15.83 17.69 -10.72
N THR A 51 -14.91 18.64 -10.86
CA THR A 51 -15.04 19.96 -10.25
C THR A 51 -16.15 20.82 -10.84
N THR A 52 -16.67 20.46 -12.02
CA THR A 52 -17.80 21.18 -12.61
C THR A 52 -19.16 20.64 -12.17
N GLN A 53 -19.18 19.45 -11.57
CA GLN A 53 -20.36 18.87 -10.95
C GLN A 53 -20.44 19.22 -9.45
N ALA A 54 -19.60 20.16 -9.00
CA ALA A 54 -19.46 20.63 -7.62
C ALA A 54 -20.73 21.35 -7.11
N SER A 55 -21.77 20.57 -6.85
CA SER A 55 -22.74 20.89 -5.81
C SER A 55 -22.22 20.38 -4.46
N ALA A 56 -22.86 20.77 -3.36
CA ALA A 56 -22.55 20.27 -2.00
C ALA A 56 -22.66 18.73 -1.83
N SER A 57 -23.00 18.00 -2.90
CA SER A 57 -23.08 16.55 -2.99
C SER A 57 -22.18 15.93 -4.08
N ALA A 58 -21.09 16.59 -4.49
CA ALA A 58 -20.13 15.98 -5.42
C ALA A 58 -19.60 14.67 -4.80
N ALA A 59 -20.08 13.54 -5.34
CA ALA A 59 -19.73 12.23 -4.84
C ALA A 59 -18.28 11.93 -5.25
N ILE A 60 -17.47 11.47 -4.30
CA ILE A 60 -16.18 10.88 -4.62
C ILE A 60 -16.46 9.61 -5.42
N GLU A 61 -15.97 9.55 -6.65
CA GLU A 61 -16.14 8.40 -7.54
C GLU A 61 -14.88 7.53 -7.53
N ASN A 62 -15.06 6.21 -7.43
CA ASN A 62 -13.96 5.26 -7.60
C ASN A 62 -13.62 5.12 -9.09
N PHE A 63 -12.35 5.22 -9.43
CA PHE A 63 -11.88 4.93 -10.78
C PHE A 63 -11.55 3.44 -10.93
N SER A 64 -12.17 2.78 -11.91
CA SER A 64 -11.85 1.39 -12.24
C SER A 64 -10.65 1.31 -13.19
N ILE A 65 -9.56 0.73 -12.71
CA ILE A 65 -8.27 0.65 -13.39
C ILE A 65 -8.27 -0.57 -14.32
N GLU A 66 -8.09 -0.33 -15.62
CA GLU A 66 -7.88 -1.39 -16.61
C GLU A 66 -6.50 -2.02 -16.44
N GLN A 67 -6.46 -3.33 -16.24
CA GLN A 67 -5.24 -4.09 -15.99
C GLN A 67 -5.36 -5.51 -16.53
N TRP A 68 -4.22 -6.17 -16.78
CA TRP A 68 -4.20 -7.58 -17.16
C TRP A 68 -4.67 -8.45 -15.99
N VAL A 69 -5.61 -9.35 -16.26
CA VAL A 69 -6.09 -10.33 -15.27
C VAL A 69 -5.58 -11.74 -15.54
N ASP A 70 -5.37 -12.07 -16.82
CA ASP A 70 -4.71 -13.30 -17.27
C ASP A 70 -3.93 -12.99 -18.57
N LEU A 71 -3.26 -14.01 -19.13
CA LEU A 71 -2.55 -13.88 -20.42
C LEU A 71 -3.50 -13.72 -21.61
N GLY A 72 -4.81 -13.91 -21.43
CA GLY A 72 -5.84 -13.82 -22.45
C GLY A 72 -6.55 -12.46 -22.51
N GLY A 73 -6.48 -11.62 -21.47
CA GLY A 73 -7.13 -10.32 -21.51
C GLY A 73 -6.98 -9.40 -20.29
N SER A 74 -7.40 -8.15 -20.50
CA SER A 74 -7.54 -7.13 -19.46
C SER A 74 -8.97 -7.07 -18.91
N ALA A 75 -9.09 -6.60 -17.67
CA ALA A 75 -10.37 -6.21 -17.10
C ALA A 75 -10.20 -4.99 -16.20
N ARG A 76 -11.30 -4.27 -15.98
CA ARG A 76 -11.35 -3.15 -15.03
C ARG A 76 -11.56 -3.66 -13.60
N ARG A 77 -10.83 -3.11 -12.65
CA ARG A 77 -10.94 -3.40 -11.21
C ARG A 77 -10.81 -2.10 -10.42
N GLU A 78 -11.49 -1.99 -9.28
CA GLU A 78 -11.37 -0.81 -8.40
C GLU A 78 -9.99 -0.70 -7.75
N LEU A 79 -9.33 -1.85 -7.52
CA LEU A 79 -7.99 -1.91 -6.95
C LEU A 79 -6.97 -2.40 -7.97
N LEU A 80 -5.78 -1.80 -7.95
CA LEU A 80 -4.60 -2.27 -8.66
C LEU A 80 -3.65 -2.92 -7.66
N PRO A 81 -3.45 -4.25 -7.66
CA PRO A 81 -2.40 -4.87 -6.87
C PRO A 81 -1.03 -4.23 -7.16
N SER A 82 -0.31 -3.81 -6.11
CA SER A 82 0.95 -3.07 -6.17
C SER A 82 2.16 -3.97 -6.48
N PHE A 83 2.01 -4.80 -7.51
CA PHE A 83 2.99 -5.77 -7.98
C PHE A 83 3.42 -5.41 -9.39
N LEU A 84 4.72 -5.54 -9.66
CA LEU A 84 5.25 -5.55 -11.03
C LEU A 84 5.79 -6.93 -11.35
N TYR A 85 5.69 -7.31 -12.61
CA TYR A 85 6.19 -8.58 -13.10
C TYR A 85 6.83 -8.40 -14.46
N GLN A 86 8.05 -8.94 -14.63
CA GLN A 86 8.74 -8.98 -15.91
C GLN A 86 8.38 -10.28 -16.65
N PRO A 87 7.62 -10.22 -17.75
CA PRO A 87 7.19 -11.43 -18.47
C PRO A 87 8.33 -12.20 -19.10
N GLN A 88 8.17 -13.51 -19.21
CA GLN A 88 9.04 -14.37 -20.02
C GLN A 88 8.81 -14.13 -21.51
N ALA A 89 9.79 -14.50 -22.33
CA ALA A 89 9.72 -14.30 -23.78
C ALA A 89 8.46 -14.95 -24.41
N GLU A 90 8.05 -16.11 -23.91
CA GLU A 90 6.86 -16.83 -24.35
C GLU A 90 5.56 -16.09 -24.00
N GLU A 91 5.53 -15.40 -22.86
CA GLU A 91 4.37 -14.66 -22.36
C GLU A 91 4.19 -13.32 -23.11
N LEU A 92 5.29 -12.70 -23.54
CA LEU A 92 5.27 -11.44 -24.26
C LEU A 92 4.45 -11.53 -25.55
N THR A 93 4.41 -12.67 -26.22
CA THR A 93 3.63 -12.86 -27.45
C THR A 93 2.14 -12.61 -27.20
N SER A 94 1.60 -13.17 -26.12
CA SER A 94 0.19 -12.98 -25.74
C SER A 94 -0.07 -11.55 -25.26
N LEU A 95 0.84 -10.99 -24.44
CA LEU A 95 0.69 -9.65 -23.88
C LEU A 95 0.87 -8.52 -24.91
N SER A 96 1.48 -8.81 -26.05
CA SER A 96 1.71 -7.84 -27.13
C SER A 96 0.64 -7.91 -28.21
N LEU A 97 -0.30 -8.85 -28.13
CA LEU A 97 -1.32 -9.03 -29.16
C LEU A 97 -2.18 -7.77 -29.27
N GLY A 98 -2.20 -7.16 -30.46
CA GLY A 98 -2.94 -5.92 -30.72
C GLY A 98 -2.29 -4.65 -30.16
N ARG A 99 -1.01 -4.68 -29.79
CA ARG A 99 -0.25 -3.52 -29.28
C ARG A 99 0.97 -3.22 -30.17
N GLU A 100 1.33 -1.95 -30.27
CA GLU A 100 2.51 -1.52 -31.05
C GLU A 100 3.83 -1.91 -30.37
N THR A 101 3.83 -1.99 -29.04
CA THR A 101 5.03 -2.32 -28.24
C THR A 101 4.70 -3.32 -27.14
N SER A 102 5.62 -4.27 -26.92
CA SER A 102 5.55 -5.21 -25.80
C SER A 102 5.83 -4.50 -24.46
N PRO A 103 5.05 -4.78 -23.40
CA PRO A 103 5.37 -4.25 -22.08
C PRO A 103 6.63 -4.91 -21.53
N GLN A 104 7.60 -4.11 -21.06
CA GLN A 104 8.78 -4.64 -20.34
C GLN A 104 8.38 -5.25 -19.00
N ARG A 105 7.47 -4.57 -18.29
CA ARG A 105 6.87 -5.01 -17.04
C ARG A 105 5.37 -4.74 -17.07
N ILE A 106 4.61 -5.60 -16.41
CA ILE A 106 3.16 -5.43 -16.21
C ILE A 106 2.88 -5.18 -14.73
N ALA A 107 1.79 -4.46 -14.45
CA ALA A 107 1.32 -4.19 -13.10
C ALA A 107 -0.05 -4.84 -12.85
N GLY A 108 -0.40 -5.03 -11.57
CA GLY A 108 -1.75 -5.42 -11.16
C GLY A 108 -1.97 -6.92 -10.96
N VAL A 109 -3.18 -7.38 -11.23
CA VAL A 109 -3.65 -8.76 -10.97
C VAL A 109 -2.72 -9.79 -11.60
N LEU A 110 -2.45 -9.69 -12.91
CA LEU A 110 -1.58 -10.65 -13.57
C LEU A 110 -0.15 -10.63 -13.01
N ALA A 111 0.37 -9.45 -12.66
CA ALA A 111 1.70 -9.32 -12.08
C ALA A 111 1.80 -10.02 -10.72
N ARG A 112 0.75 -9.88 -9.90
CA ARG A 112 0.60 -10.63 -8.64
C ARG A 112 0.58 -12.13 -8.93
N GLU A 113 -0.27 -12.59 -9.84
CA GLU A 113 -0.50 -14.01 -10.13
C GLU A 113 0.68 -14.75 -10.75
N ARG A 114 1.34 -14.14 -11.75
CA ARG A 114 2.55 -14.72 -12.37
C ARG A 114 3.74 -14.65 -11.44
N GLY A 115 3.91 -13.54 -10.73
CA GLY A 115 5.00 -13.39 -9.79
C GLY A 115 4.96 -14.37 -8.62
N MET A 116 3.79 -14.86 -8.22
CA MET A 116 3.69 -15.97 -7.26
C MET A 116 4.20 -17.30 -7.82
N GLN A 117 4.15 -17.51 -9.14
CA GLN A 117 4.68 -18.71 -9.78
C GLN A 117 6.17 -18.60 -10.11
N LEU A 118 6.64 -17.37 -10.34
CA LEU A 118 7.99 -17.00 -10.74
C LEU A 118 8.47 -15.80 -9.88
N PRO A 119 8.76 -16.03 -8.58
CA PRO A 119 9.06 -14.95 -7.62
C PRO A 119 10.30 -14.15 -7.98
N GLY A 120 11.28 -14.75 -8.64
CA GLY A 120 12.49 -14.06 -9.11
C GLY A 120 12.25 -13.01 -10.20
N ARG A 121 11.01 -12.90 -10.71
CA ARG A 121 10.57 -11.91 -11.72
C ARG A 121 9.59 -10.88 -11.17
N GLN A 122 9.23 -10.99 -9.88
CA GLN A 122 8.21 -10.17 -9.26
C GLN A 122 8.81 -9.10 -8.37
N ILE A 123 8.34 -7.88 -8.54
CA ILE A 123 8.57 -6.79 -7.60
C ILE A 123 7.30 -6.63 -6.76
N ALA A 124 7.45 -6.71 -5.45
CA ALA A 124 6.39 -6.52 -4.46
C ALA A 124 6.86 -5.55 -3.36
N SER A 125 5.92 -5.02 -2.58
CA SER A 125 6.19 -4.17 -1.42
C SER A 125 7.06 -2.95 -1.74
N CYS A 126 6.93 -2.38 -2.94
CA CYS A 126 7.73 -1.23 -3.41
C CYS A 126 7.71 -0.09 -2.40
N LYS A 127 6.54 0.16 -1.80
CA LYS A 127 6.34 1.18 -0.78
C LYS A 127 7.20 0.95 0.47
N SER A 128 7.22 -0.26 1.01
CA SER A 128 8.05 -0.62 2.16
C SER A 128 9.54 -0.48 1.84
N TRP A 129 9.97 -0.91 0.64
CA TRP A 129 11.36 -0.72 0.20
C TRP A 129 11.75 0.74 0.01
N LEU A 130 10.84 1.57 -0.50
CA LEU A 130 11.04 3.02 -0.65
C LEU A 130 11.26 3.72 0.69
N CYS A 131 10.86 3.09 1.79
CA CYS A 131 10.89 3.66 3.15
C CYS A 131 11.93 3.01 4.03
N HIS A 132 12.56 1.96 3.53
CA HIS A 132 13.65 1.34 4.22
C HIS A 132 14.90 2.20 4.06
N ASP A 133 15.25 2.92 5.12
CA ASP A 133 16.44 3.78 5.19
C ASP A 133 17.77 3.02 5.12
N GLY A 134 17.78 1.73 5.45
CA GLY A 134 18.93 0.84 5.40
C GLY A 134 19.36 0.39 4.00
N VAL A 135 18.66 0.82 2.94
CA VAL A 135 19.02 0.53 1.54
C VAL A 135 19.12 1.80 0.70
N ASP A 136 19.88 1.72 -0.39
CA ASP A 136 19.85 2.75 -1.43
C ASP A 136 18.56 2.60 -2.26
N ARG A 137 17.61 3.49 -1.97
CA ARG A 137 16.27 3.53 -2.57
C ARG A 137 16.27 3.98 -4.04
N ARG A 138 17.41 4.47 -4.56
CA ARG A 138 17.62 4.80 -5.98
C ARG A 138 18.44 3.75 -6.72
N ALA A 139 19.09 2.82 -6.02
CA ALA A 139 19.81 1.71 -6.65
C ALA A 139 18.86 0.62 -7.17
N PRO A 140 19.24 -0.09 -8.25
CA PRO A 140 18.44 -1.18 -8.81
C PRO A 140 18.53 -2.44 -7.93
N ILE A 141 17.74 -2.48 -6.87
CA ILE A 141 17.74 -3.59 -5.88
C ILE A 141 16.54 -4.54 -6.02
N LEU A 142 15.50 -4.16 -6.79
CA LEU A 142 14.28 -4.95 -6.97
C LEU A 142 14.21 -5.57 -8.38
N PRO A 143 13.77 -6.82 -8.55
CA PRO A 143 13.28 -7.70 -7.50
C PRO A 143 14.40 -8.19 -6.59
N TRP A 144 14.06 -8.36 -5.30
CA TRP A 144 15.05 -8.72 -4.28
C TRP A 144 15.65 -10.10 -4.56
N GLN A 145 14.77 -11.05 -4.88
CA GLN A 145 15.14 -12.32 -5.51
C GLN A 145 15.16 -12.08 -7.02
N ASN A 146 16.23 -12.49 -7.72
CA ASN A 146 16.33 -12.28 -9.16
C ASN A 146 16.64 -13.59 -9.90
N GLU A 147 16.08 -13.69 -11.11
CA GLU A 147 16.59 -14.58 -12.15
C GLU A 147 17.61 -13.81 -13.02
N ASP A 148 18.49 -14.53 -13.72
CA ASP A 148 19.61 -13.94 -14.46
C ASP A 148 19.18 -13.02 -15.61
N ASP A 149 17.98 -13.22 -16.16
CA ASP A 149 17.42 -12.45 -17.28
C ASP A 149 16.45 -11.34 -16.82
N VAL A 150 16.34 -11.10 -15.51
CA VAL A 150 15.45 -10.08 -14.95
C VAL A 150 16.22 -8.80 -14.70
N GLU A 151 15.72 -7.69 -15.24
CA GLU A 151 16.29 -6.38 -15.00
C GLU A 151 15.87 -5.89 -13.62
N LYS A 152 16.86 -5.44 -12.84
CA LYS A 152 16.58 -4.79 -11.56
C LYS A 152 16.29 -3.30 -11.73
N ILE A 153 15.35 -2.80 -10.96
CA ILE A 153 14.99 -1.38 -10.85
C ILE A 153 14.97 -0.94 -9.39
N SER A 154 14.98 0.38 -9.19
CA SER A 154 14.94 0.96 -7.84
C SER A 154 13.53 0.98 -7.26
N PRO A 155 13.37 1.03 -5.92
CA PRO A 155 12.09 1.27 -5.29
C PRO A 155 11.35 2.49 -5.84
N VAL A 156 12.08 3.60 -6.11
CA VAL A 156 11.52 4.79 -6.76
C VAL A 156 10.96 4.46 -8.15
N SER A 157 11.74 3.77 -8.98
CA SER A 157 11.33 3.42 -10.35
C SER A 157 10.14 2.45 -10.34
N ALA A 158 10.11 1.51 -9.40
CA ALA A 158 9.00 0.57 -9.25
C ALA A 158 7.70 1.30 -8.87
N SER A 159 7.76 2.23 -7.92
CA SER A 159 6.62 3.10 -7.59
C SER A 159 6.20 3.97 -8.79
N ALA A 160 7.15 4.47 -9.57
CA ALA A 160 6.86 5.23 -10.79
C ALA A 160 6.15 4.39 -11.85
N GLU A 161 6.53 3.13 -12.03
CA GLU A 161 5.87 2.22 -12.99
C GLU A 161 4.42 1.88 -12.59
N LEU A 162 4.15 1.75 -11.28
CA LEU A 162 2.78 1.59 -10.77
C LEU A 162 1.94 2.84 -11.05
N LEU A 163 2.46 4.03 -10.76
CA LEU A 163 1.81 5.30 -11.07
C LEU A 163 1.59 5.46 -12.57
N ALA A 164 2.58 5.15 -13.39
CA ALA A 164 2.48 5.21 -14.85
C ALA A 164 1.44 4.23 -15.42
N HIS A 165 1.21 3.08 -14.76
CA HIS A 165 0.10 2.19 -15.11
C HIS A 165 -1.26 2.86 -14.87
N MET A 166 -1.44 3.50 -13.72
CA MET A 166 -2.67 4.22 -13.39
C MET A 166 -2.89 5.43 -14.32
N VAL A 167 -1.82 6.15 -14.69
CA VAL A 167 -1.84 7.22 -15.71
C VAL A 167 -2.37 6.69 -17.04
N ARG A 168 -1.78 5.59 -17.55
CA ARG A 168 -2.23 5.00 -18.83
C ARG A 168 -3.68 4.56 -18.79
N ALA A 169 -4.11 3.93 -17.70
CA ALA A 169 -5.50 3.50 -17.54
C ALA A 169 -6.46 4.71 -17.51
N TRP A 170 -6.09 5.78 -16.79
CA TRP A 170 -6.85 7.02 -16.76
C TRP A 170 -6.95 7.67 -18.13
N ASP A 171 -5.83 7.87 -18.82
CA ASP A 171 -5.77 8.56 -20.11
C ASP A 171 -6.55 7.82 -21.20
N GLN A 172 -6.57 6.49 -21.15
CA GLN A 172 -7.41 5.67 -22.02
C GLN A 172 -8.91 5.87 -21.75
N ALA A 173 -9.30 6.04 -20.49
CA ALA A 173 -10.68 6.31 -20.10
C ALA A 173 -11.09 7.78 -20.31
N HIS A 174 -10.14 8.71 -20.26
CA HIS A 174 -10.33 10.16 -20.38
C HIS A 174 -9.40 10.81 -21.42
N PRO A 175 -9.53 10.49 -22.73
CA PRO A 175 -8.57 10.95 -23.75
C PRO A 175 -8.44 12.47 -23.89
N SER A 176 -9.46 13.23 -23.49
CA SER A 176 -9.48 14.69 -23.53
C SER A 176 -9.08 15.35 -22.20
N GLN A 177 -8.88 14.57 -21.14
CA GLN A 177 -8.58 15.05 -19.79
C GLN A 177 -7.46 14.19 -19.18
N PRO A 178 -6.23 14.26 -19.74
CA PRO A 178 -5.13 13.40 -19.32
C PRO A 178 -4.76 13.66 -17.85
N LEU A 179 -4.33 12.61 -17.16
CA LEU A 179 -4.08 12.64 -15.71
C LEU A 179 -2.99 13.65 -15.35
N ALA A 180 -1.98 13.80 -16.21
CA ALA A 180 -0.87 14.73 -16.01
C ALA A 180 -1.29 16.22 -15.97
N GLN A 181 -2.51 16.55 -16.43
CA GLN A 181 -3.07 17.90 -16.38
C GLN A 181 -4.06 18.10 -15.21
N GLN A 182 -4.26 17.07 -14.39
CA GLN A 182 -5.17 17.11 -13.25
C GLN A 182 -4.40 17.39 -11.96
N ASP A 183 -5.10 17.96 -10.99
CA ASP A 183 -4.69 18.09 -9.61
C ASP A 183 -4.73 16.72 -8.93
N ILE A 184 -3.59 16.27 -8.43
CA ILE A 184 -3.41 14.95 -7.84
C ILE A 184 -3.22 15.09 -6.32
N VAL A 185 -4.05 14.38 -5.55
CA VAL A 185 -3.83 14.17 -4.12
C VAL A 185 -3.25 12.78 -3.93
N ILE A 186 -2.06 12.64 -3.36
CA ILE A 186 -1.41 11.33 -3.17
C ILE A 186 -1.22 11.02 -1.69
N THR A 187 -1.60 9.81 -1.27
CA THR A 187 -1.41 9.37 0.12
C THR A 187 0.05 9.01 0.39
N LEU A 188 0.51 9.35 1.60
CA LEU A 188 1.79 8.97 2.17
C LEU A 188 1.57 8.45 3.60
N PRO A 189 2.25 7.41 4.07
CA PRO A 189 2.19 7.02 5.47
C PRO A 189 2.70 8.13 6.36
N ALA A 190 2.00 8.37 7.47
CA ALA A 190 2.38 9.41 8.42
C ALA A 190 3.77 9.15 9.03
N SER A 191 4.18 7.88 9.11
CA SER A 191 5.46 7.42 9.64
C SER A 191 6.65 7.64 8.69
N PHE A 192 6.43 8.10 7.45
CA PHE A 192 7.51 8.39 6.51
C PHE A 192 8.36 9.57 6.95
N ASP A 193 9.68 9.38 6.91
CA ASP A 193 10.65 10.45 7.00
C ASP A 193 10.55 11.40 5.79
N GLN A 194 11.19 12.57 5.89
CA GLN A 194 11.18 13.57 4.83
C GLN A 194 11.77 13.04 3.50
N VAL A 195 12.72 12.10 3.57
CA VAL A 195 13.38 11.52 2.40
C VAL A 195 12.41 10.61 1.64
N ALA A 196 11.72 9.70 2.32
CA ALA A 196 10.72 8.80 1.76
C ALA A 196 9.57 9.60 1.12
N ARG A 197 9.11 10.68 1.77
CA ARG A 197 8.11 11.59 1.17
C ARG A 197 8.61 12.17 -0.16
N GLN A 198 9.84 12.68 -0.19
CA GLN A 198 10.43 13.24 -1.41
C GLN A 198 10.60 12.17 -2.50
N LEU A 199 10.96 10.94 -2.14
CA LEU A 199 11.11 9.83 -3.08
C LEU A 199 9.77 9.41 -3.70
N THR A 200 8.66 9.49 -2.97
CA THR A 200 7.34 9.26 -3.55
C THR A 200 6.97 10.36 -4.55
N ILE A 201 7.27 11.63 -4.25
CA ILE A 201 7.07 12.74 -5.19
C ILE A 201 7.97 12.58 -6.43
N GLU A 202 9.21 12.13 -6.25
CA GLU A 202 10.13 11.80 -7.35
C GLU A 202 9.55 10.69 -8.24
N ALA A 203 9.01 9.62 -7.65
CA ALA A 203 8.36 8.54 -8.40
C ALA A 203 7.15 9.05 -9.21
N ALA A 204 6.36 9.95 -8.63
CA ALA A 204 5.23 10.55 -9.31
C ALA A 204 5.66 11.50 -10.46
N ALA A 205 6.74 12.27 -10.26
CA ALA A 205 7.34 13.07 -11.31
C ALA A 205 7.86 12.21 -12.48
N GLN A 206 8.46 11.05 -12.20
CA GLN A 206 8.87 10.08 -13.22
C GLN A 206 7.67 9.51 -14.01
N ALA A 207 6.49 9.41 -13.38
CA ALA A 207 5.24 9.04 -14.03
C ALA A 207 4.57 10.20 -14.80
N GLY A 208 5.19 11.38 -14.84
CA GLY A 208 4.66 12.57 -15.53
C GLY A 208 3.66 13.39 -14.71
N LEU A 209 3.47 13.08 -13.43
CA LEU A 209 2.58 13.81 -12.52
C LEU A 209 3.34 14.98 -11.89
N LYS A 210 2.85 16.21 -12.09
CA LYS A 210 3.53 17.43 -11.61
C LYS A 210 2.72 18.24 -10.60
N ARG A 211 1.39 18.11 -10.63
CA ARG A 211 0.46 18.87 -9.77
C ARG A 211 0.06 18.01 -8.58
N ILE A 212 0.95 17.85 -7.61
CA ILE A 212 0.79 16.88 -6.53
C ILE A 212 0.62 17.59 -5.19
N LEU A 213 -0.44 17.24 -4.47
CA LEU A 213 -0.64 17.53 -3.06
C LEU A 213 -0.47 16.23 -2.27
N PRO A 214 0.65 16.06 -1.54
CA PRO A 214 0.79 14.93 -0.64
C PRO A 214 -0.13 15.11 0.58
N ILE A 215 -0.82 14.04 0.96
CA ILE A 215 -1.60 13.96 2.20
C ILE A 215 -1.19 12.72 2.98
N GLU A 216 -1.28 12.78 4.30
CA GLU A 216 -1.04 11.59 5.12
C GLU A 216 -2.23 10.64 5.08
N GLU A 217 -1.98 9.35 4.91
CA GLU A 217 -3.00 8.27 4.96
C GLU A 217 -3.99 8.41 6.12
N PRO A 218 -3.57 8.62 7.39
CA PRO A 218 -4.52 8.76 8.48
C PRO A 218 -5.39 10.03 8.36
N GLN A 219 -4.87 11.11 7.77
CA GLN A 219 -5.67 12.30 7.48
C GLN A 219 -6.67 12.03 6.35
N ALA A 220 -6.23 11.36 5.27
CA ALA A 220 -7.09 10.95 4.17
C ALA A 220 -8.25 10.05 4.68
N ALA A 221 -7.97 9.12 5.61
CA ALA A 221 -9.00 8.30 6.25
C ALA A 221 -10.01 9.15 7.04
N CYS A 222 -9.56 10.15 7.79
CA CYS A 222 -10.44 11.09 8.48
C CYS A 222 -11.29 11.93 7.49
N TYR A 223 -10.71 12.42 6.40
CA TYR A 223 -11.46 13.16 5.38
C TYR A 223 -12.49 12.28 4.66
N ALA A 224 -12.15 11.02 4.37
CA ALA A 224 -13.10 10.06 3.82
C ALA A 224 -14.26 9.81 4.79
N TRP A 225 -13.98 9.71 6.10
CA TRP A 225 -15.02 9.60 7.13
C TRP A 225 -15.90 10.86 7.16
N LEU A 226 -15.31 12.06 7.12
CA LEU A 226 -16.04 13.32 7.10
C LEU A 226 -16.95 13.44 5.87
N ALA A 227 -16.44 13.07 4.69
CA ALA A 227 -17.20 13.06 3.45
C ALA A 227 -18.41 12.12 3.52
N ARG A 228 -18.25 10.90 4.07
CA ARG A 228 -19.34 9.94 4.29
C ARG A 228 -20.38 10.42 5.30
N HIS A 229 -20.00 11.29 6.22
CA HIS A 229 -20.87 11.83 7.27
C HIS A 229 -21.17 13.32 7.07
N ALA A 230 -21.10 13.83 5.83
CA ALA A 230 -21.22 15.27 5.53
C ALA A 230 -22.48 15.94 6.10
N VAL A 231 -23.56 15.18 6.29
CA VAL A 231 -24.84 15.67 6.83
C VAL A 231 -24.85 15.83 8.36
N ASN A 232 -24.07 15.03 9.09
CA ASN A 232 -24.20 14.92 10.55
C ASN A 232 -22.87 14.75 11.31
N TRP A 233 -21.73 14.99 10.66
CA TRP A 233 -20.42 14.86 11.29
C TRP A 233 -20.29 15.75 12.54
N GLU A 234 -20.89 16.95 12.55
CA GLU A 234 -20.85 17.90 13.70
C GLU A 234 -21.46 17.31 14.98
N LYS A 235 -22.32 16.28 14.87
CA LYS A 235 -22.88 15.57 16.03
C LYS A 235 -21.93 14.54 16.63
N GLN A 236 -20.88 14.19 15.89
CA GLN A 236 -19.98 13.09 16.19
C GLN A 236 -18.54 13.58 16.45
N LEU A 237 -18.15 14.69 15.80
CA LEU A 237 -16.84 15.31 15.93
C LEU A 237 -16.94 16.73 16.49
N ALA A 238 -16.16 17.01 17.54
CA ALA A 238 -16.07 18.31 18.19
C ALA A 238 -14.60 18.65 18.54
N PRO A 239 -14.23 19.96 18.58
CA PRO A 239 -12.92 20.37 19.07
C PRO A 239 -12.61 19.79 20.45
N GLY A 240 -11.36 19.39 20.66
CA GLY A 240 -10.91 18.76 21.90
C GLY A 240 -11.09 17.24 21.94
N GLN A 241 -11.63 16.62 20.89
CA GLN A 241 -11.61 15.16 20.75
C GLN A 241 -10.29 14.67 20.12
N THR A 242 -9.90 13.45 20.48
CA THR A 242 -8.77 12.75 19.88
C THR A 242 -9.26 11.50 19.17
N ILE A 243 -8.91 11.39 17.89
CA ILE A 243 -9.21 10.25 17.02
C ILE A 243 -7.97 9.36 17.00
N LEU A 244 -8.17 8.05 17.20
CA LEU A 244 -7.16 7.04 16.93
C LEU A 244 -7.46 6.45 15.55
N VAL A 245 -6.50 6.57 14.63
CA VAL A 245 -6.51 5.85 13.36
C VAL A 245 -5.61 4.63 13.50
N CYS A 246 -6.17 3.45 13.29
CA CYS A 246 -5.45 2.19 13.18
C CYS A 246 -5.49 1.75 11.72
N ASP A 247 -4.38 1.90 11.00
CA ASP A 247 -4.23 1.39 9.65
C ASP A 247 -3.46 0.06 9.71
N ILE A 248 -4.14 -1.04 9.37
CA ILE A 248 -3.55 -2.38 9.35
C ILE A 248 -3.72 -2.90 7.92
N GLY A 249 -2.72 -2.62 7.10
CA GLY A 249 -2.69 -2.97 5.68
C GLY A 249 -2.18 -4.38 5.42
N GLY A 250 -1.86 -4.65 4.15
CA GLY A 250 -1.27 -5.92 3.75
C GLY A 250 0.18 -6.08 4.24
N GLY A 251 1.02 -5.05 4.11
CA GLY A 251 2.43 -5.13 4.51
C GLY A 251 2.79 -4.43 5.82
N THR A 252 1.96 -3.49 6.29
CA THR A 252 2.33 -2.57 7.38
C THR A 252 1.17 -2.30 8.33
N THR A 253 1.53 -1.93 9.56
CA THR A 253 0.61 -1.41 10.56
C THR A 253 1.10 -0.06 11.05
N ASP A 254 0.23 0.94 11.00
CA ASP A 254 0.51 2.31 11.41
C ASP A 254 -0.60 2.81 12.36
N PHE A 255 -0.19 3.40 13.49
CA PHE A 255 -1.10 4.01 14.46
C PHE A 255 -0.89 5.52 14.47
N THR A 256 -1.98 6.29 14.45
CA THR A 256 -1.91 7.75 14.49
C THR A 256 -2.96 8.32 15.43
N LEU A 257 -2.58 9.30 16.25
CA LEU A 257 -3.52 10.12 17.02
C LEU A 257 -3.72 11.46 16.30
N ILE A 258 -4.98 11.82 16.05
CA ILE A 258 -5.38 13.09 15.43
C ILE A 258 -6.26 13.85 16.40
N ARG A 259 -5.86 15.09 16.74
CA ARG A 259 -6.66 16.02 17.54
C ARG A 259 -7.57 16.82 16.63
N VAL A 260 -8.82 16.89 17.01
CA VAL A 260 -9.78 17.82 16.42
C VAL A 260 -9.59 19.18 17.09
N ARG A 261 -9.22 20.20 16.33
CA ARG A 261 -9.09 21.58 16.81
C ARG A 261 -10.08 22.49 16.12
N ASP A 262 -10.41 23.60 16.78
CA ASP A 262 -11.11 24.71 16.15
C ASP A 262 -10.13 25.40 15.18
N ALA A 263 -10.47 25.54 13.91
CA ALA A 263 -9.62 26.18 12.92
C ALA A 263 -9.67 27.71 12.99
N SER A 264 -10.45 28.31 13.89
CA SER A 264 -10.37 29.74 14.20
C SER A 264 -9.18 30.12 15.10
N THR A 265 -8.51 29.14 15.71
CA THR A 265 -7.41 29.37 16.68
C THR A 265 -6.01 29.06 16.15
N ASN A 266 -5.85 28.56 14.92
CA ASN A 266 -4.55 28.23 14.36
C ASN A 266 -4.03 29.33 13.41
N SER A 267 -2.89 29.92 13.75
CA SER A 267 -2.10 30.77 12.85
C SER A 267 -0.92 30.07 12.17
N ASP A 268 -0.47 28.86 12.56
CA ASP A 268 0.82 28.38 12.03
C ASP A 268 1.01 26.89 11.63
N ASP A 269 0.23 25.88 12.06
CA ASP A 269 0.62 24.47 11.79
C ASP A 269 -0.51 23.48 11.38
N GLY A 270 -1.64 23.95 10.82
CA GLY A 270 -2.77 23.06 10.49
C GLY A 270 -3.46 23.33 9.16
N GLU A 271 -3.84 22.27 8.44
CA GLU A 271 -4.72 22.36 7.27
C GLU A 271 -6.11 22.85 7.72
N THR A 272 -6.48 24.03 7.24
CA THR A 272 -7.75 24.69 7.56
C THR A 272 -8.81 24.29 6.55
N LEU A 273 -9.86 23.59 6.99
CA LEU A 273 -11.04 23.34 6.17
C LEU A 273 -11.96 24.56 6.24
N ALA A 274 -12.07 25.30 5.14
CA ALA A 274 -13.05 26.37 4.98
C ALA A 274 -14.12 25.94 3.96
N ALA A 275 -15.28 25.52 4.45
CA ALA A 275 -16.51 25.64 3.67
C ALA A 275 -17.20 26.92 4.15
N GLU A 276 -17.55 27.80 3.21
CA GLU A 276 -18.33 28.99 3.50
C GLU A 276 -19.56 28.60 4.34
N HIS A 277 -19.57 29.03 5.61
CA HIS A 277 -20.65 28.88 6.61
C HIS A 277 -20.77 27.57 7.42
N ARG A 278 -19.72 26.77 7.62
CA ARG A 278 -19.75 25.65 8.61
C ARG A 278 -18.54 25.62 9.53
N VAL A 279 -18.71 25.02 10.71
CA VAL A 279 -17.70 24.93 11.78
C VAL A 279 -16.34 24.59 11.20
N LYS A 280 -15.36 25.48 11.36
CA LYS A 280 -14.00 25.27 10.89
C LYS A 280 -13.32 24.29 11.84
N LEU A 281 -13.26 23.02 11.48
CA LEU A 281 -12.39 22.06 12.15
C LEU A 281 -11.04 21.98 11.43
N SER A 282 -9.97 21.84 12.19
CA SER A 282 -8.67 21.40 11.68
C SER A 282 -8.29 20.08 12.33
N LEU A 283 -7.77 19.16 11.51
CA LEU A 283 -7.25 17.87 11.95
C LEU A 283 -5.76 18.01 12.20
N HIS A 284 -5.36 18.02 13.47
CA HIS A 284 -3.96 18.16 13.85
C HIS A 284 -3.41 16.82 14.34
N ARG A 285 -2.45 16.27 13.60
CA ARG A 285 -1.76 15.04 14.01
C ARG A 285 -0.96 15.27 15.30
N VAL A 286 -1.23 14.47 16.31
CA VAL A 286 -0.61 14.55 17.64
C VAL A 286 0.56 13.59 17.79
N ALA A 287 0.37 12.36 17.32
CA ALA A 287 1.35 11.30 17.48
C ALA A 287 1.27 10.32 16.31
N VAL A 288 2.41 9.78 15.95
CA VAL A 288 2.57 8.75 14.92
C VAL A 288 3.37 7.61 15.52
N GLY A 289 2.86 6.40 15.36
CA GLY A 289 3.54 5.18 15.79
C GLY A 289 4.76 4.87 14.93
N GLN A 290 5.51 3.86 15.34
CA GLN A 290 6.56 3.31 14.48
C GLN A 290 5.93 2.69 13.23
N HIS A 291 6.66 2.75 12.12
CA HIS A 291 6.27 2.03 10.91
C HIS A 291 6.52 0.53 11.12
N LEU A 292 5.47 -0.24 11.41
CA LEU A 292 5.60 -1.66 11.65
C LEU A 292 5.48 -2.41 10.32
N ILE A 293 6.53 -3.12 9.92
CA ILE A 293 6.44 -4.13 8.86
C ILE A 293 5.76 -5.38 9.45
N LEU A 294 4.45 -5.26 9.63
CA LEU A 294 3.55 -6.24 10.24
C LEU A 294 2.14 -6.01 9.68
N GLY A 295 1.56 -7.00 9.01
CA GLY A 295 0.23 -6.88 8.43
C GLY A 295 -0.30 -8.17 7.84
N GLY A 296 -1.22 -8.04 6.88
CA GLY A 296 -1.85 -9.16 6.17
C GLY A 296 -0.90 -10.22 5.61
N ASP A 297 0.29 -9.84 5.16
CA ASP A 297 1.33 -10.75 4.65
C ASP A 297 1.86 -11.68 5.76
N ASN A 298 1.98 -11.17 6.99
CA ASN A 298 2.35 -11.98 8.16
C ASN A 298 1.23 -12.94 8.56
N PHE A 299 -0.04 -12.55 8.39
CA PHE A 299 -1.18 -13.43 8.64
C PHE A 299 -1.19 -14.59 7.64
N ASP A 300 -0.93 -14.29 6.36
CA ASP A 300 -0.80 -15.30 5.30
C ASP A 300 0.33 -16.29 5.60
N LEU A 301 1.47 -15.77 6.08
CA LEU A 301 2.63 -16.56 6.47
C LEU A 301 2.33 -17.50 7.65
N ALA A 302 1.66 -17.00 8.68
CA ALA A 302 1.27 -17.80 9.85
C ALA A 302 0.31 -18.93 9.46
N LEU A 303 -0.68 -18.64 8.61
CA LEU A 303 -1.60 -19.64 8.07
C LEU A 303 -0.89 -20.66 7.18
N ALA A 304 0.08 -20.25 6.37
CA ALA A 304 0.88 -21.16 5.56
C ALA A 304 1.71 -22.12 6.42
N ARG A 305 2.28 -21.65 7.54
CA ARG A 305 2.97 -22.52 8.51
C ARG A 305 2.02 -23.53 9.15
N LEU A 306 0.83 -23.09 9.57
CA LEU A 306 -0.20 -23.99 10.10
C LEU A 306 -0.60 -25.06 9.07
N ALA A 307 -0.84 -24.65 7.83
CA ALA A 307 -1.17 -25.55 6.73
C ALA A 307 -0.03 -26.54 6.42
N GLU A 308 1.23 -26.10 6.40
CA GLU A 308 2.41 -26.94 6.21
C GLU A 308 2.51 -28.02 7.31
N GLN A 309 2.29 -27.64 8.58
CA GLN A 309 2.30 -28.58 9.71
C GLN A 309 1.20 -29.64 9.57
N LYS A 310 -0.03 -29.23 9.22
CA LYS A 310 -1.15 -30.16 8.98
C LYS A 310 -0.85 -31.13 7.83
N LEU A 311 -0.27 -30.62 6.73
CA LEU A 311 0.13 -31.46 5.61
C LEU A 311 1.26 -32.44 5.97
N ALA A 312 2.19 -32.07 6.85
CA ALA A 312 3.23 -32.96 7.35
C ALA A 312 2.66 -34.06 8.25
N ALA A 313 1.69 -33.72 9.10
CA ALA A 313 0.99 -34.68 9.96
C ALA A 313 0.22 -35.74 9.16
N GLN A 314 -0.43 -35.35 8.05
CA GLN A 314 -1.11 -36.28 7.15
C GLN A 314 -0.17 -37.31 6.50
N ASN A 315 1.10 -36.97 6.30
CA ASN A 315 2.12 -37.82 5.68
C ASN A 315 2.90 -38.68 6.69
N GLY A 316 2.34 -38.94 7.87
CA GLY A 316 2.98 -39.78 8.90
C GLY A 316 4.10 -39.09 9.70
N GLY A 317 4.09 -37.75 9.78
CA GLY A 317 5.00 -36.99 10.65
C GLY A 317 6.41 -36.77 10.10
N GLY A 318 6.67 -37.12 8.84
CA GLY A 318 7.92 -36.80 8.17
C GLY A 318 8.02 -35.30 7.87
N SER A 319 8.94 -34.60 8.51
CA SER A 319 9.30 -33.22 8.17
C SER A 319 10.00 -33.19 6.81
N SER A 320 9.24 -33.03 5.75
CA SER A 320 9.78 -32.54 4.48
C SER A 320 9.29 -31.11 4.31
N ALA A 321 10.19 -30.16 4.58
CA ALA A 321 9.94 -28.76 4.28
C ALA A 321 9.48 -28.63 2.83
N LEU A 322 8.48 -27.78 2.58
CA LEU A 322 8.04 -27.52 1.22
C LEU A 322 9.20 -26.94 0.40
N SER A 323 9.26 -27.32 -0.88
CA SER A 323 10.11 -26.57 -1.83
C SER A 323 9.70 -25.11 -1.85
N SER A 324 10.61 -24.17 -2.14
CA SER A 324 10.28 -22.73 -2.18
C SER A 324 9.05 -22.44 -3.03
N ARG A 325 8.95 -23.08 -4.21
CA ARG A 325 7.78 -22.95 -5.09
C ARG A 325 6.48 -23.46 -4.47
N SER A 326 6.50 -24.61 -3.79
CA SER A 326 5.32 -25.15 -3.11
C SER A 326 4.93 -24.32 -1.89
N TRP A 327 5.91 -23.73 -1.22
CA TRP A 327 5.72 -22.81 -0.10
C TRP A 327 5.01 -21.52 -0.56
N ASP A 328 5.47 -20.92 -1.66
CA ASP A 328 4.85 -19.71 -2.22
C ASP A 328 3.42 -19.96 -2.71
N ALA A 329 3.18 -21.10 -3.37
CA ALA A 329 1.82 -21.53 -3.72
C ALA A 329 0.93 -21.72 -2.47
N LEU A 330 1.49 -22.24 -1.36
CA LEU A 330 0.75 -22.39 -0.11
C LEU A 330 0.38 -21.04 0.51
N ARG A 331 1.31 -20.08 0.54
CA ARG A 331 1.03 -18.70 1.01
C ARG A 331 -0.14 -18.07 0.24
N GLN A 332 -0.18 -18.27 -1.08
CA GLN A 332 -1.25 -17.73 -1.92
C GLN A 332 -2.64 -18.31 -1.56
N VAL A 333 -2.76 -19.63 -1.50
CA VAL A 333 -4.05 -20.25 -1.19
C VAL A 333 -4.48 -19.92 0.25
N CYS A 334 -3.52 -19.75 1.17
CA CYS A 334 -3.78 -19.24 2.51
C CYS A 334 -4.31 -17.80 2.53
N ARG A 335 -3.79 -16.90 1.67
CA ARG A 335 -4.34 -15.53 1.53
C ARG A 335 -5.80 -15.56 1.10
N ALA A 336 -6.11 -16.31 0.05
CA ALA A 336 -7.47 -16.43 -0.45
C ALA A 336 -8.41 -17.05 0.61
N ALA A 337 -7.94 -18.07 1.32
CA ALA A 337 -8.70 -18.68 2.41
C ALA A 337 -8.89 -17.73 3.60
N LYS A 338 -7.88 -16.93 3.97
CA LYS A 338 -7.98 -15.90 5.01
C LYS A 338 -9.08 -14.89 4.67
N GLU A 339 -9.02 -14.32 3.46
CA GLU A 339 -9.99 -13.32 2.99
C GLU A 339 -11.42 -13.90 2.92
N SER A 340 -11.56 -15.17 2.55
CA SER A 340 -12.86 -15.85 2.53
C SER A 340 -13.38 -16.20 3.92
N LEU A 341 -12.55 -16.81 4.79
CA LEU A 341 -12.93 -17.28 6.13
C LEU A 341 -13.13 -16.16 7.15
N LEU A 342 -12.60 -14.96 6.88
CA LEU A 342 -12.81 -13.74 7.67
C LEU A 342 -13.70 -12.71 6.96
N GLY A 343 -14.32 -13.09 5.83
CA GLY A 343 -15.21 -12.23 5.05
C GLY A 343 -16.58 -12.02 5.69
N ALA A 344 -17.45 -11.27 5.01
CA ALA A 344 -18.80 -10.95 5.49
C ALA A 344 -19.72 -12.19 5.63
N GLU A 345 -19.55 -13.17 4.75
CA GLU A 345 -20.28 -14.45 4.76
C GLU A 345 -19.28 -15.61 4.82
N PRO A 346 -18.64 -15.86 5.99
CA PRO A 346 -17.51 -16.77 6.07
C PRO A 346 -17.99 -18.24 6.07
N PRO A 347 -17.44 -19.12 5.21
CA PRO A 347 -17.72 -20.55 5.29
C PRO A 347 -17.16 -21.15 6.59
N GLU A 348 -17.60 -22.36 6.96
CA GLU A 348 -17.07 -23.05 8.14
C GLU A 348 -15.63 -23.53 7.93
N SER A 349 -15.26 -23.87 6.70
CA SER A 349 -13.92 -24.29 6.32
C SER A 349 -13.60 -23.97 4.86
N SER A 350 -12.32 -24.04 4.51
CA SER A 350 -11.80 -23.90 3.16
C SER A 350 -10.75 -24.96 2.89
N THR A 351 -10.90 -25.70 1.78
CA THR A 351 -9.92 -26.70 1.35
C THR A 351 -8.87 -26.02 0.48
N LEU A 352 -7.63 -26.00 0.98
CA LEU A 352 -6.47 -25.54 0.24
C LEU A 352 -5.97 -26.64 -0.69
N HIS A 353 -5.86 -26.34 -1.97
CA HIS A 353 -5.33 -27.26 -2.97
C HIS A 353 -3.94 -26.82 -3.40
N LEU A 354 -2.94 -27.68 -3.17
CA LEU A 354 -1.58 -27.48 -3.63
C LEU A 354 -1.28 -28.42 -4.80
N PRO A 355 -0.94 -27.87 -5.99
CA PRO A 355 -0.53 -28.70 -7.11
C PRO A 355 0.74 -29.51 -6.77
N GLY A 356 0.78 -30.76 -7.24
CA GLY A 356 1.96 -31.61 -7.10
C GLY A 356 3.16 -31.04 -7.88
N SER A 357 4.38 -31.35 -7.44
CA SER A 357 5.62 -30.97 -8.15
C SER A 357 6.22 -32.17 -8.90
N GLY A 358 6.81 -31.92 -10.08
CA GLY A 358 7.53 -32.93 -10.87
C GLY A 358 6.72 -33.63 -11.99
N SER A 359 7.34 -34.57 -12.72
CA SER A 359 6.80 -35.21 -13.94
C SER A 359 5.60 -36.16 -13.74
N ARG A 360 4.99 -36.22 -12.55
CA ARG A 360 3.77 -36.97 -12.23
C ARG A 360 2.60 -36.03 -11.88
N LEU A 361 2.42 -35.00 -12.72
CA LEU A 361 1.54 -33.83 -12.53
C LEU A 361 0.05 -34.11 -12.33
N ILE A 362 -0.46 -35.33 -12.53
CA ILE A 362 -1.91 -35.59 -12.57
C ILE A 362 -2.43 -36.38 -11.35
N ALA A 363 -1.56 -36.94 -10.48
CA ALA A 363 -2.00 -37.88 -9.42
C ALA A 363 -1.57 -37.55 -7.98
N SER A 364 -0.95 -36.38 -7.70
CA SER A 364 -0.35 -36.12 -6.38
C SER A 364 -0.56 -34.69 -5.85
N GLY A 365 -1.69 -34.06 -6.16
CA GLY A 365 -2.10 -32.83 -5.49
C GLY A 365 -2.23 -33.05 -3.99
N ARG A 366 -1.66 -32.15 -3.18
CA ARG A 366 -1.81 -32.17 -1.72
C ARG A 366 -2.98 -31.27 -1.36
N GLN A 367 -3.78 -31.67 -0.39
CA GLN A 367 -4.87 -30.85 0.10
C GLN A 367 -4.87 -30.77 1.61
N VAL A 368 -5.23 -29.61 2.14
CA VAL A 368 -5.38 -29.39 3.57
C VAL A 368 -6.58 -28.49 3.80
N GLU A 369 -7.45 -28.88 4.71
CA GLU A 369 -8.56 -28.06 5.14
C GLU A 369 -8.10 -27.09 6.23
N LEU A 370 -8.50 -25.83 6.14
CA LEU A 370 -8.45 -24.87 7.24
C LEU A 370 -9.88 -24.57 7.69
N CYS A 371 -10.18 -24.77 8.97
CA CYS A 371 -11.48 -24.35 9.51
C CYS A 371 -11.43 -22.90 10.01
N ARG A 372 -12.60 -22.27 10.07
CA ARG A 372 -12.73 -20.88 10.52
C ARG A 372 -12.18 -20.66 11.93
N ASP A 373 -12.36 -21.62 12.84
CA ASP A 373 -11.87 -21.51 14.21
C ASP A 373 -10.34 -21.55 14.28
N GLU A 374 -9.69 -22.36 13.43
CA GLU A 374 -8.23 -22.35 13.28
C GLU A 374 -7.72 -21.01 12.75
N VAL A 375 -8.42 -20.41 11.78
CA VAL A 375 -8.07 -19.09 11.24
C VAL A 375 -8.26 -18.00 12.29
N ASN A 376 -9.34 -18.02 13.06
CA ASN A 376 -9.55 -17.08 14.16
C ASN A 376 -8.45 -17.20 15.23
N LEU A 377 -8.13 -18.43 15.65
CA LEU A 377 -7.06 -18.65 16.63
C LEU A 377 -5.70 -18.20 16.10
N CYS A 378 -5.38 -18.51 14.84
CA CYS A 378 -4.09 -18.20 14.25
C CYS A 378 -3.93 -16.70 13.95
N VAL A 379 -4.96 -16.06 13.40
CA VAL A 379 -4.91 -14.67 12.93
C VAL A 379 -5.43 -13.71 13.99
N VAL A 380 -6.68 -13.88 14.44
CA VAL A 380 -7.32 -12.95 15.38
C VAL A 380 -6.66 -13.05 16.75
N ASP A 381 -6.61 -14.23 17.35
CA ASP A 381 -6.02 -14.38 18.69
C ASP A 381 -4.49 -14.28 18.67
N GLY A 382 -3.86 -14.71 17.57
CA GLY A 382 -2.41 -14.65 17.40
C GLY A 382 -1.84 -13.25 17.19
N PHE A 383 -2.51 -12.41 16.39
CA PHE A 383 -2.02 -11.05 16.08
C PHE A 383 -2.77 -9.95 16.84
N PHE A 384 -3.97 -10.22 17.36
CA PHE A 384 -4.77 -9.29 18.15
C PHE A 384 -5.14 -9.84 19.54
N PRO A 385 -4.18 -10.40 20.32
CA PRO A 385 -4.48 -10.93 21.64
C PRO A 385 -5.00 -9.82 22.56
N LYS A 386 -5.89 -10.18 23.50
CA LYS A 386 -6.26 -9.27 24.58
C LYS A 386 -5.03 -8.96 25.42
N CYS A 387 -4.74 -7.67 25.61
CA CYS A 387 -3.61 -7.19 26.40
C CYS A 387 -4.03 -6.01 27.30
N ALA A 388 -3.27 -5.77 28.36
CA ALA A 388 -3.43 -4.58 29.21
C ALA A 388 -2.74 -3.36 28.57
N LEU A 389 -3.14 -2.15 28.95
CA LEU A 389 -2.50 -0.90 28.47
C LEU A 389 -1.01 -0.79 28.87
N GLY A 390 -0.61 -1.49 29.94
CA GLY A 390 0.77 -1.57 30.39
C GLY A 390 1.64 -2.55 29.60
N ASP A 391 1.03 -3.43 28.80
CA ASP A 391 1.76 -4.48 28.07
C ASP A 391 2.63 -3.87 26.97
N ARG A 392 3.74 -4.55 26.67
CA ARG A 392 4.71 -4.11 25.66
C ARG A 392 5.03 -5.26 24.71
N PRO A 393 5.36 -4.96 23.45
CA PRO A 393 5.89 -5.94 22.51
C PRO A 393 7.11 -6.65 23.10
N ASP A 394 7.18 -7.95 22.93
CA ASP A 394 8.32 -8.75 23.31
C ASP A 394 9.50 -8.51 22.36
N ASN A 395 10.68 -8.24 22.91
CA ASN A 395 11.90 -8.02 22.13
C ASN A 395 12.65 -9.30 21.74
N GLN A 396 12.14 -10.46 22.17
CA GLN A 396 12.73 -11.76 21.82
C GLN A 396 12.48 -12.08 20.35
N GLN A 397 13.49 -12.63 19.68
CA GLN A 397 13.40 -12.99 18.26
C GLN A 397 12.32 -14.06 18.05
N THR A 398 11.25 -13.70 17.36
CA THR A 398 10.40 -14.70 16.69
C THR A 398 10.88 -14.82 15.23
N GLY A 399 10.95 -16.05 14.71
CA GLY A 399 11.65 -16.41 13.46
C GLY A 399 10.96 -16.00 12.15
N PHE A 400 10.17 -14.93 12.16
CA PHE A 400 9.46 -14.43 10.98
C PHE A 400 10.29 -13.35 10.29
N GLN A 401 11.12 -13.74 9.32
CA GLN A 401 11.83 -12.79 8.46
C GLN A 401 11.67 -13.20 6.99
N GLU A 402 11.02 -12.35 6.19
CA GLU A 402 11.31 -12.32 4.76
C GLU A 402 12.66 -11.60 4.59
N PHE A 403 13.56 -12.15 3.78
CA PHE A 403 14.92 -11.64 3.67
C PHE A 403 14.91 -10.17 3.20
N GLY A 404 15.45 -9.25 4.01
CA GLY A 404 15.80 -7.89 3.60
C GLY A 404 14.92 -6.74 4.11
N LEU A 405 13.71 -7.00 4.64
CA LEU A 405 12.88 -5.97 5.30
C LEU A 405 12.89 -6.13 6.83
N PRO A 406 12.82 -5.04 7.61
CA PRO A 406 12.86 -5.08 9.07
C PRO A 406 11.49 -5.42 9.70
N PHE A 407 11.08 -6.69 9.65
CA PHE A 407 9.82 -7.17 10.25
C PHE A 407 9.73 -6.92 11.77
N ALA A 408 8.51 -6.62 12.24
CA ALA A 408 8.23 -6.54 13.67
C ALA A 408 8.49 -7.90 14.35
N ARG A 409 9.14 -7.87 15.51
CA ARG A 409 9.54 -9.10 16.23
C ARG A 409 8.40 -9.76 17.01
N ASP A 410 7.52 -8.97 17.62
CA ASP A 410 6.31 -9.46 18.26
C ASP A 410 5.15 -9.31 17.27
N PRO A 411 4.45 -10.40 16.90
CA PRO A 411 3.30 -10.33 16.01
C PRO A 411 2.05 -9.72 16.66
N ALA A 412 2.01 -9.54 17.98
CA ALA A 412 0.84 -9.01 18.69
C ALA A 412 0.66 -7.50 18.47
N ILE A 413 -0.07 -7.14 17.41
CA ILE A 413 -0.43 -5.77 17.01
C ILE A 413 -1.06 -5.00 18.18
N THR A 414 -1.88 -5.66 19.00
CA THR A 414 -2.51 -5.04 20.19
C THR A 414 -1.50 -4.61 21.25
N LYS A 415 -0.39 -5.34 21.45
CA LYS A 415 0.68 -4.91 22.36
C LYS A 415 1.42 -3.69 21.81
N HIS A 416 1.65 -3.62 20.49
CA HIS A 416 2.20 -2.43 19.84
C HIS A 416 1.28 -1.22 20.01
N LEU A 417 -0.03 -1.42 19.83
CA LEU A 417 -1.04 -0.39 20.08
C LEU A 417 -1.03 0.06 21.55
N ALA A 418 -0.97 -0.87 22.50
CA ALA A 418 -0.90 -0.54 23.93
C ALA A 418 0.36 0.27 24.26
N ALA A 419 1.51 -0.10 23.70
CA ALA A 419 2.76 0.64 23.83
C ALA A 419 2.64 2.06 23.25
N PHE A 420 2.05 2.20 22.06
CA PHE A 420 1.80 3.49 21.40
C PHE A 420 0.89 4.38 22.27
N LEU A 421 -0.28 3.88 22.67
CA LEU A 421 -1.22 4.64 23.50
C LEU A 421 -0.62 5.02 24.85
N TRP A 422 0.18 4.14 25.45
CA TRP A 422 0.89 4.48 26.67
C TRP A 422 1.90 5.60 26.44
N ALA A 423 2.75 5.49 25.41
CA ALA A 423 3.77 6.49 25.12
C ALA A 423 3.18 7.89 24.93
N HIS A 424 2.03 7.97 24.25
CA HIS A 424 1.39 9.23 23.86
C HIS A 424 0.20 9.63 24.74
N ARG A 425 0.05 9.05 25.94
CA ARG A 425 -1.11 9.26 26.84
C ARG A 425 -1.31 10.71 27.33
N TRP A 426 -0.29 11.55 27.18
CA TRP A 426 -0.30 12.96 27.54
C TRP A 426 -0.18 13.90 26.34
N ASP A 427 0.05 13.37 25.15
CA ASP A 427 0.28 14.20 23.98
C ASP A 427 -1.04 14.85 23.54
N GLY A 428 -0.94 16.11 23.09
CA GLY A 428 -2.10 16.85 22.59
C GLY A 428 -3.15 17.21 23.65
N ARG A 429 -2.84 17.08 24.95
CA ARG A 429 -3.64 17.71 26.01
C ARG A 429 -3.33 19.20 26.01
N ASP A 430 -4.37 20.01 25.83
CA ASP A 430 -4.33 21.42 26.22
C ASP A 430 -4.01 21.44 27.72
N GLU A 431 -2.92 22.08 28.16
CA GLU A 431 -2.54 22.05 29.57
C GLU A 431 -3.74 22.42 30.45
N PRO A 432 -4.12 21.60 31.45
CA PRO A 432 -4.90 22.13 32.54
C PRO A 432 -3.95 23.09 33.26
N ASN A 433 -4.34 24.38 33.32
CA ASN A 433 -3.71 25.40 34.16
C ASN A 433 -2.96 24.75 35.34
N ALA A 434 -1.63 24.82 35.32
CA ALA A 434 -0.84 24.60 36.51
C ALA A 434 -1.30 25.63 37.55
N ALA A 435 -2.06 25.17 38.53
CA ALA A 435 -2.43 25.90 39.74
C ALA A 435 -2.16 25.00 40.95
#